data_AF-A0A2W6DDI0-F1
#
_entry.id   AF-A0A2W6DDI0-F1
#
_cell.length_a   1.000
_cell.length_b   1.000
_cell.length_c   1.000
_cell.angle_alpha   90.00
_cell.angle_beta   90.00
_cell.angle_gamma   90.00
#
_symmetry.space_group_name_H-M   'P 1'
#
loop_
_entity.id
_entity.type
_entity.pdbx_description
1 polymer ?
#
loop_
_entity_poly.entity_id
_entity_poly.type
_entity_poly.pdbx_seq_one_letter_code
_entity_poly.pdbx_strand_id
1 'polypeptide(L)'
;MDVLVAGAGPVGLMAAYELLRRGVSVRIVDAASGPATTSRAAAVHARTMEVLDQVGLYEAFAARAVHGKGIAFHADGQLLASMDARFTTHATRFDQVWFLDQVITEQLLRDAVTGLGGRIEWGVRLTGFDETDDRLDVTLEHADGHCEQVAVPWLIGADGGHSEVRRRLGITLQGDSSETWLIADADLDFVDPVSHDRIRWVRTDGATTMIFPLVGDRRWRLLDTADVNHD
;
A
#
# COMPACT_ATOMS: atom_id res chain seq x y z
N MET A 1 -14.54 -11.55 -20.82
CA MET A 1 -13.73 -11.21 -19.64
C MET A 1 -12.38 -11.85 -19.85
N ASP A 2 -11.32 -11.06 -19.81
CA ASP A 2 -9.98 -11.51 -20.24
C ASP A 2 -9.06 -11.75 -19.04
N VAL A 3 -9.20 -10.96 -17.97
CA VAL A 3 -8.31 -11.06 -16.80
C VAL A 3 -9.11 -11.06 -15.51
N LEU A 4 -8.88 -12.05 -14.66
CA LEU A 4 -9.28 -12.02 -13.25
C LEU A 4 -8.12 -11.51 -12.40
N VAL A 5 -8.38 -10.50 -11.57
CA VAL A 5 -7.44 -10.02 -10.56
C VAL A 5 -7.96 -10.44 -9.19
N ALA A 6 -7.19 -11.27 -8.49
CA ALA A 6 -7.49 -11.69 -7.12
C ALA A 6 -6.74 -10.80 -6.14
N GLY A 7 -7.46 -9.98 -5.39
CA GLY A 7 -6.95 -8.98 -4.45
C GLY A 7 -7.13 -7.55 -4.95
N ALA A 8 -7.82 -6.73 -4.17
CA ALA A 8 -8.09 -5.30 -4.38
C ALA A 8 -7.23 -4.41 -3.47
N GLY A 9 -6.01 -4.87 -3.14
CA GLY A 9 -4.95 -4.03 -2.57
C GLY A 9 -4.25 -3.17 -3.63
N PRO A 10 -3.20 -2.41 -3.26
CA PRO A 10 -2.53 -1.47 -4.18
C PRO A 10 -2.02 -2.13 -5.47
N VAL A 11 -1.47 -3.34 -5.37
CA VAL A 11 -0.95 -4.10 -6.52
C VAL A 11 -2.08 -4.47 -7.48
N GLY A 12 -3.15 -5.08 -6.98
CA GLY A 12 -4.26 -5.53 -7.82
C GLY A 12 -5.05 -4.38 -8.43
N LEU A 13 -5.29 -3.31 -7.65
CA LEU A 13 -5.97 -2.12 -8.16
C LEU A 13 -5.15 -1.41 -9.23
N MET A 14 -3.84 -1.27 -9.06
CA MET A 14 -2.97 -0.67 -10.08
C MET A 14 -2.92 -1.53 -11.35
N ALA A 15 -2.81 -2.86 -11.23
CA ALA A 15 -2.83 -3.76 -12.37
C ALA A 15 -4.17 -3.69 -13.12
N ALA A 16 -5.28 -3.73 -12.40
CA ALA A 16 -6.61 -3.61 -12.98
C ALA A 16 -6.83 -2.26 -13.66
N TYR A 17 -6.42 -1.16 -13.01
CA TYR A 17 -6.47 0.18 -13.59
C TYR A 17 -5.73 0.25 -14.93
N GLU A 18 -4.49 -0.24 -14.98
CA GLU A 18 -3.68 -0.17 -16.19
C GLU A 18 -4.24 -1.04 -17.33
N LEU A 19 -4.80 -2.20 -17.02
CA LEU A 19 -5.49 -3.06 -17.99
C LEU A 19 -6.77 -2.41 -18.52
N LEU A 20 -7.62 -1.88 -17.64
CA LEU A 20 -8.84 -1.17 -18.01
C LEU A 20 -8.54 0.05 -18.87
N ARG A 21 -7.50 0.82 -18.53
CA ARG A 21 -7.04 2.00 -19.30
C ARG A 21 -6.64 1.65 -20.73
N ARG A 22 -6.23 0.39 -20.96
CA ARG A 22 -5.85 -0.16 -22.28
C ARG A 22 -7.00 -0.91 -22.97
N GLY A 23 -8.20 -0.89 -22.41
CA GLY A 23 -9.38 -1.52 -22.98
C GLY A 23 -9.48 -3.03 -22.76
N VAL A 24 -8.68 -3.60 -21.85
CA VAL A 24 -8.76 -5.02 -21.48
C VAL A 24 -9.87 -5.21 -20.44
N SER A 25 -10.70 -6.26 -20.61
CA SER A 25 -11.79 -6.52 -19.67
C SER A 25 -11.29 -7.23 -18.40
N VAL A 26 -11.53 -6.61 -17.24
CA VAL A 26 -11.03 -7.08 -15.95
C VAL A 26 -12.18 -7.31 -14.96
N ARG A 27 -12.12 -8.43 -14.21
CA ARG A 27 -12.91 -8.64 -12.99
C ARG A 27 -11.95 -8.59 -11.80
N ILE A 28 -12.35 -7.89 -10.75
CA ILE A 28 -11.53 -7.70 -9.55
C ILE A 28 -12.32 -8.28 -8.38
N VAL A 29 -11.74 -9.26 -7.69
CA VAL A 29 -12.35 -9.90 -6.52
C VAL A 29 -11.45 -9.71 -5.31
N ASP A 30 -12.04 -9.52 -4.13
CA ASP A 30 -11.31 -9.48 -2.87
C ASP A 30 -12.09 -10.20 -1.77
N ALA A 31 -11.38 -10.97 -0.95
CA ALA A 31 -11.98 -11.73 0.14
C ALA A 31 -12.43 -10.84 1.32
N ALA A 32 -11.90 -9.62 1.44
CA ALA A 32 -12.34 -8.66 2.44
C ALA A 32 -13.79 -8.23 2.17
N SER A 33 -14.55 -7.91 3.22
CA SER A 33 -15.91 -7.41 3.09
C SER A 33 -16.00 -5.96 2.59
N GLY A 34 -14.86 -5.28 2.48
CA GLY A 34 -14.75 -3.91 2.01
C GLY A 34 -13.31 -3.38 2.10
N PRO A 35 -13.11 -2.10 1.77
CA PRO A 35 -11.81 -1.43 1.85
C PRO A 35 -11.14 -1.52 3.23
N ALA A 36 -9.81 -1.55 3.24
CA ALA A 36 -9.04 -1.46 4.47
C ALA A 36 -9.31 -0.13 5.20
N THR A 37 -9.45 -0.20 6.53
CA THR A 37 -9.65 0.97 7.41
C THR A 37 -8.38 1.37 8.16
N THR A 38 -7.36 0.53 8.09
CA THR A 38 -6.05 0.75 8.73
C THR A 38 -4.95 0.61 7.69
N SER A 39 -3.82 1.24 7.99
CA SER A 39 -2.77 1.47 7.02
C SER A 39 -1.44 0.94 7.54
N ARG A 40 -0.72 0.21 6.68
CA ARG A 40 0.58 -0.37 7.01
C ARG A 40 1.72 0.32 6.27
N ALA A 41 1.43 0.95 5.12
CA ALA A 41 2.35 1.78 4.37
C ALA A 41 2.02 3.27 4.52
N ALA A 42 3.04 4.14 4.52
CA ALA A 42 2.86 5.58 4.64
C ALA A 42 3.77 6.41 3.71
N ALA A 43 4.69 5.79 2.97
CA ALA A 43 5.68 6.50 2.17
C ALA A 43 5.60 6.08 0.69
N VAL A 44 5.62 7.07 -0.19
CA VAL A 44 5.62 6.92 -1.65
C VAL A 44 6.90 7.56 -2.18
N HIS A 45 7.74 6.76 -2.83
CA HIS A 45 9.03 7.19 -3.36
C HIS A 45 8.91 7.78 -4.77
N ALA A 46 9.96 8.52 -5.17
CA ALA A 46 10.12 9.11 -6.50
C ALA A 46 9.70 8.20 -7.64
N ARG A 47 10.21 6.95 -7.66
CA ARG A 47 9.91 6.01 -8.74
C ARG A 47 8.42 5.64 -8.82
N THR A 48 7.74 5.54 -7.68
CA THR A 48 6.29 5.32 -7.67
C THR A 48 5.56 6.55 -8.21
N MET A 49 5.99 7.76 -7.87
CA MET A 49 5.41 8.99 -8.43
C MET A 49 5.62 9.11 -9.94
N GLU A 50 6.77 8.67 -10.47
CA GLU A 50 7.01 8.57 -11.91
C GLU A 50 6.03 7.62 -12.59
N VAL A 51 5.79 6.45 -12.00
CA VAL A 51 4.82 5.48 -12.54
C VAL A 51 3.41 6.05 -12.50
N LEU A 52 3.01 6.68 -11.40
CA LEU A 52 1.70 7.33 -11.27
C LEU A 52 1.52 8.44 -12.31
N ASP A 53 2.58 9.21 -12.58
CA ASP A 53 2.57 10.24 -13.61
C ASP A 53 2.40 9.66 -15.02
N GLN A 54 3.16 8.60 -15.34
CA GLN A 54 3.07 7.91 -16.64
C GLN A 54 1.68 7.33 -16.92
N VAL A 55 0.93 6.98 -15.88
CA VAL A 55 -0.43 6.46 -16.02
C VAL A 55 -1.52 7.51 -15.79
N GLY A 56 -1.16 8.77 -15.49
CA GLY A 56 -2.12 9.88 -15.33
C GLY A 56 -2.77 10.01 -13.95
N LEU A 57 -2.19 9.39 -12.91
CA LEU A 57 -2.67 9.44 -11.53
C LEU A 57 -1.88 10.40 -10.62
N TYR A 58 -0.75 10.94 -11.09
CA TYR A 58 0.13 11.79 -10.28
C TYR A 58 -0.61 12.93 -9.56
N GLU A 59 -1.39 13.74 -10.28
CA GLU A 59 -2.02 14.93 -9.72
C GLU A 59 -2.97 14.59 -8.56
N ALA A 60 -3.75 13.51 -8.70
CA ALA A 60 -4.68 13.07 -7.67
C ALA A 60 -3.94 12.60 -6.39
N PHE A 61 -2.80 11.94 -6.56
CA PHE A 61 -1.95 11.49 -5.46
C PHE A 61 -1.20 12.64 -4.79
N ALA A 62 -0.57 13.51 -5.59
CA ALA A 62 0.21 14.64 -5.11
C ALA A 62 -0.67 15.62 -4.32
N ALA A 63 -1.89 15.90 -4.78
CA ALA A 63 -2.83 16.79 -4.10
C ALA A 63 -3.25 16.30 -2.70
N ARG A 64 -3.13 14.99 -2.42
CA ARG A 64 -3.54 14.37 -1.16
C ARG A 64 -2.37 14.08 -0.23
N ALA A 65 -1.16 14.00 -0.76
CA ALA A 65 0.02 13.60 -0.01
C ALA A 65 0.62 14.76 0.79
N VAL A 66 1.24 14.43 1.92
CA VAL A 66 2.15 15.36 2.60
C VAL A 66 3.51 15.31 1.89
N HIS A 67 4.01 16.47 1.49
CA HIS A 67 5.29 16.59 0.81
C HIS A 67 6.43 16.52 1.82
N GLY A 68 7.16 15.42 1.83
CA GLY A 68 8.28 15.20 2.73
C GLY A 68 9.50 16.02 2.31
N LYS A 69 10.03 16.83 3.23
CA LYS A 69 11.22 17.65 3.00
C LYS A 69 12.48 17.06 3.60
N GLY A 70 12.38 16.17 4.59
CA GLY A 70 13.58 15.77 5.31
C GLY A 70 13.38 14.82 6.49
N ILE A 71 14.40 14.82 7.34
CA ILE A 71 14.47 14.08 8.60
C ILE A 71 14.96 15.03 9.70
N ALA A 72 14.39 14.94 10.90
CA ALA A 72 14.86 15.65 12.08
C ALA A 72 15.11 14.68 13.24
N PHE A 73 16.16 14.94 14.02
CA PHE A 73 16.59 14.13 15.15
C PHE A 73 16.39 14.91 16.44
N HIS A 74 15.68 14.31 17.39
CA HIS A 74 15.42 14.88 18.70
C HIS A 74 15.91 13.93 19.79
N ALA A 75 16.45 14.49 20.86
CA ALA A 75 16.71 13.77 22.10
C ALA A 75 16.30 14.64 23.28
N ASP A 76 15.63 14.04 24.25
CA ASP A 76 15.28 14.69 25.52
C ASP A 76 14.56 16.04 25.33
N GLY A 77 13.68 16.09 24.32
CA GLY A 77 12.89 17.27 23.95
C GLY A 77 13.63 18.32 23.11
N GLN A 78 14.91 18.14 22.80
CA GLN A 78 15.72 19.10 22.03
C GLN A 78 15.94 18.63 20.58
N LEU A 79 15.85 19.56 19.62
CA LEU A 79 16.26 19.32 18.24
C LEU A 79 17.79 19.26 18.16
N LEU A 80 18.35 18.09 17.84
CA LEU A 80 19.80 17.90 17.70
C LEU A 80 20.29 18.23 16.30
N ALA A 81 19.56 17.78 15.29
CA ALA A 81 19.93 17.95 13.88
C ALA A 81 18.70 17.85 12.99
N SER A 82 18.79 18.49 11.83
CA SER A 82 17.80 18.38 10.76
C SER A 82 18.50 18.40 9.41
N MET A 83 18.00 17.58 8.49
CA MET A 83 18.51 17.49 7.13
C MET A 83 17.37 17.43 6.12
N ASP A 84 17.55 18.12 5.00
CA ASP A 84 16.66 17.99 3.86
C ASP A 84 16.97 16.67 3.13
N ALA A 85 15.95 15.91 2.78
CA ALA A 85 16.06 14.58 2.16
C ALA A 85 15.60 14.63 0.70
N ARG A 86 16.19 15.54 -0.08
CA ARG A 86 15.93 15.62 -1.51
C ARG A 86 16.86 14.70 -2.31
N PHE A 87 16.30 14.03 -3.30
CA PHE A 87 17.01 13.11 -4.20
C PHE A 87 17.75 13.87 -5.32
N THR A 88 18.63 14.80 -4.96
CA THR A 88 19.27 15.74 -5.90
C THR A 88 20.25 15.10 -6.89
N THR A 89 20.68 13.87 -6.64
CA THR A 89 21.57 13.11 -7.53
C THR A 89 20.85 12.21 -8.51
N HIS A 90 19.52 12.08 -8.39
CA HIS A 90 18.72 11.21 -9.24
C HIS A 90 18.14 12.00 -10.42
N ALA A 91 18.12 11.39 -11.60
CA ALA A 91 17.53 11.98 -12.80
C ALA A 91 15.99 11.89 -12.78
N THR A 92 15.37 12.58 -11.82
CA THR A 92 13.91 12.59 -11.63
C THR A 92 13.42 13.99 -11.25
N ARG A 93 12.22 14.36 -11.70
CA ARG A 93 11.53 15.57 -11.23
C ARG A 93 10.87 15.38 -9.86
N PHE A 94 10.78 14.14 -9.40
CA PHE A 94 10.16 13.76 -8.14
C PHE A 94 11.25 13.60 -7.08
N ASP A 95 11.82 14.72 -6.64
CA ASP A 95 13.06 14.76 -5.87
C ASP A 95 12.88 14.57 -4.36
N GLN A 96 11.81 13.93 -3.90
CA GLN A 96 11.51 13.78 -2.47
C GLN A 96 10.66 12.54 -2.17
N VAL A 97 10.28 12.36 -0.90
CA VAL A 97 9.30 11.34 -0.47
C VAL A 97 7.96 12.01 -0.23
N TRP A 98 6.88 11.33 -0.59
CA TRP A 98 5.51 11.74 -0.27
C TRP A 98 4.98 10.85 0.83
N PHE A 99 4.36 11.44 1.84
CA PHE A 99 3.64 10.68 2.85
C PHE A 99 2.16 10.60 2.47
N LEU A 100 1.72 9.39 2.20
CA LEU A 100 0.35 9.11 1.82
C LEU A 100 -0.06 7.80 2.47
N ASP A 101 -1.14 7.85 3.21
CA ASP A 101 -1.69 6.69 3.89
C ASP A 101 -2.12 5.63 2.86
N GLN A 102 -1.89 4.34 3.16
CA GLN A 102 -2.32 3.24 2.30
C GLN A 102 -3.83 3.26 2.03
N VAL A 103 -4.68 3.61 3.00
CA VAL A 103 -6.13 3.72 2.84
C VAL A 103 -6.47 4.76 1.78
N ILE A 104 -5.76 5.90 1.78
CA ILE A 104 -5.94 6.96 0.78
C ILE A 104 -5.40 6.51 -0.57
N THR A 105 -4.23 5.85 -0.60
CA THR A 105 -3.65 5.27 -1.82
C THR A 105 -4.62 4.32 -2.50
N GLU A 106 -5.16 3.36 -1.74
CA GLU A 106 -6.12 2.40 -2.26
C GLU A 106 -7.42 3.11 -2.67
N GLN A 107 -7.90 4.11 -1.91
CA GLN A 107 -9.07 4.88 -2.30
C GLN A 107 -8.90 5.54 -3.67
N LEU A 108 -7.77 6.23 -3.89
CA LEU A 108 -7.47 6.88 -5.17
C LEU A 108 -7.40 5.87 -6.31
N LEU A 109 -6.83 4.68 -6.07
CA LEU A 109 -6.80 3.61 -7.08
C LEU A 109 -8.19 3.03 -7.35
N ARG A 110 -9.02 2.84 -6.32
CA ARG A 110 -10.42 2.38 -6.47
C ARG A 110 -11.23 3.39 -7.28
N ASP A 111 -11.07 4.68 -6.99
CA ASP A 111 -11.73 5.76 -7.72
C ASP A 111 -11.28 5.77 -9.19
N ALA A 112 -9.99 5.57 -9.44
CA ALA A 112 -9.44 5.48 -10.80
C ALA A 112 -9.98 4.27 -11.58
N VAL A 113 -10.03 3.08 -10.95
CA VAL A 113 -10.64 1.87 -11.52
C VAL A 113 -12.13 2.09 -11.83
N THR A 114 -12.87 2.66 -10.88
CA THR A 114 -14.31 2.93 -11.02
C THR A 114 -14.59 3.95 -12.11
N GLY A 115 -13.73 4.97 -12.24
CA GLY A 115 -13.80 5.97 -13.31
C GLY A 115 -13.64 5.39 -14.72
N LEU A 116 -13.01 4.22 -14.84
CA LEU A 116 -12.91 3.46 -16.09
C LEU A 116 -14.02 2.40 -16.25
N GLY A 117 -15.01 2.39 -15.36
CA GLY A 117 -16.13 1.44 -15.35
C GLY A 117 -15.82 0.09 -14.68
N GLY A 118 -14.64 -0.07 -14.09
CA GLY A 118 -14.29 -1.24 -13.29
C GLY A 118 -15.11 -1.33 -12.01
N ARG A 119 -15.30 -2.55 -11.50
CA ARG A 119 -15.99 -2.81 -10.24
C ARG A 119 -15.19 -3.81 -9.42
N ILE A 120 -15.24 -3.63 -8.10
CA ILE A 120 -14.59 -4.52 -7.13
C ILE A 120 -15.67 -5.34 -6.45
N GLU A 121 -15.54 -6.65 -6.51
CA GLU A 121 -16.40 -7.61 -5.85
C GLU A 121 -15.80 -7.99 -4.50
N TRP A 122 -16.30 -7.34 -3.45
CA TRP A 122 -15.91 -7.62 -2.07
C TRP A 122 -16.61 -8.87 -1.53
N GLY A 123 -15.97 -9.56 -0.61
CA GLY A 123 -16.45 -10.81 -0.05
C GLY A 123 -16.36 -11.98 -1.04
N VAL A 124 -15.53 -11.89 -2.07
CA VAL A 124 -15.32 -12.94 -3.07
C VAL A 124 -13.87 -13.39 -3.02
N ARG A 125 -13.66 -14.61 -2.53
CA ARG A 125 -12.33 -15.19 -2.33
C ARG A 125 -11.98 -16.10 -3.50
N LEU A 126 -10.79 -15.91 -4.08
CA LEU A 126 -10.18 -16.95 -4.91
C LEU A 126 -9.75 -18.12 -4.02
N THR A 127 -10.29 -19.30 -4.26
CA THR A 127 -9.95 -20.53 -3.50
C THR A 127 -9.23 -21.55 -4.34
N GLY A 128 -9.25 -21.41 -5.67
CA GLY A 128 -8.45 -22.24 -6.54
C GLY A 128 -8.49 -21.91 -8.01
N PHE A 129 -7.62 -22.57 -8.74
CA PHE A 129 -7.64 -22.61 -10.19
C PHE A 129 -7.00 -23.92 -10.67
N ASP A 130 -7.42 -24.36 -11.84
CA ASP A 130 -6.84 -25.48 -12.57
C ASP A 130 -6.56 -25.04 -14.02
N GLU A 131 -5.41 -25.46 -14.54
CA GLU A 131 -5.02 -25.17 -15.93
C GLU A 131 -5.76 -26.11 -16.90
N THR A 132 -6.31 -25.52 -17.96
CA THR A 132 -6.84 -26.21 -19.14
C THR A 132 -6.02 -25.79 -20.37
N ASP A 133 -6.30 -26.34 -21.55
CA ASP A 133 -5.44 -26.15 -22.74
C ASP A 133 -5.20 -24.67 -23.12
N ASP A 134 -6.19 -23.78 -22.96
CA ASP A 134 -6.08 -22.36 -23.32
C ASP A 134 -6.56 -21.37 -22.23
N ARG A 135 -6.99 -21.88 -21.07
CA ARG A 135 -7.63 -21.09 -19.99
C ARG A 135 -7.37 -21.67 -18.61
N LEU A 136 -7.74 -20.89 -17.61
CA LEU A 136 -7.81 -21.27 -16.20
C LEU A 136 -9.27 -21.44 -15.80
N ASP A 137 -9.61 -22.59 -15.23
CA ASP A 137 -10.86 -22.79 -14.50
C ASP A 137 -10.67 -22.34 -13.07
N VAL A 138 -11.14 -21.13 -12.78
CA VAL A 138 -10.97 -20.47 -11.49
C VAL A 138 -12.17 -20.75 -10.58
N THR A 139 -11.91 -21.11 -9.33
CA THR A 139 -12.93 -21.28 -8.28
C THR A 139 -12.93 -20.08 -7.34
N LEU A 140 -14.09 -19.44 -7.22
CA LEU A 140 -14.37 -18.33 -6.32
C LEU A 140 -15.37 -18.78 -5.25
N GLU A 141 -15.18 -18.32 -4.01
CA GLU A 141 -16.11 -18.52 -2.90
C GLU A 141 -16.65 -17.15 -2.46
N HIS A 142 -17.97 -17.00 -2.48
CA HIS A 142 -18.68 -15.80 -2.05
C HIS A 142 -18.92 -15.82 -0.53
N ALA A 143 -19.18 -14.65 0.05
CA ALA A 143 -19.37 -14.49 1.49
C ALA A 143 -20.57 -15.28 2.07
N ASP A 144 -21.52 -15.68 1.24
CA ASP A 144 -22.66 -16.54 1.59
C ASP A 144 -22.35 -18.05 1.48
N GLY A 145 -21.11 -18.40 1.13
CA GLY A 145 -20.65 -19.78 0.94
C GLY A 145 -20.93 -20.32 -0.46
N HIS A 146 -21.50 -19.53 -1.38
CA HIS A 146 -21.67 -19.95 -2.77
C HIS A 146 -20.31 -20.09 -3.46
N CYS A 147 -20.10 -21.22 -4.13
CA CYS A 147 -18.93 -21.43 -4.99
C CYS A 147 -19.29 -21.20 -6.45
N GLU A 148 -18.51 -20.36 -7.12
CA GLU A 148 -18.61 -20.02 -8.53
C GLU A 148 -17.38 -20.54 -9.28
N GLN A 149 -17.58 -21.14 -10.45
CA GLN A 149 -16.51 -21.48 -11.38
C GLN A 149 -16.50 -20.53 -12.58
N VAL A 150 -15.32 -20.04 -12.95
CA VAL A 150 -15.14 -19.05 -14.02
C VAL A 150 -13.94 -19.43 -14.86
N ALA A 151 -14.16 -19.58 -16.17
CA ALA A 151 -13.07 -19.80 -17.13
C ALA A 151 -12.50 -18.45 -17.61
N VAL A 152 -11.21 -18.21 -17.37
CA VAL A 152 -10.50 -16.98 -17.78
C VAL A 152 -9.16 -17.29 -18.46
N PRO A 153 -8.74 -16.52 -19.47
CA PRO A 153 -7.44 -16.76 -20.09
C PRO A 153 -6.26 -16.28 -19.22
N TRP A 154 -6.49 -15.34 -18.29
CA TRP A 154 -5.45 -14.83 -17.40
C TRP A 154 -5.95 -14.64 -15.97
N LEU A 155 -5.07 -14.96 -15.02
CA LEU A 155 -5.22 -14.71 -13.59
C LEU A 155 -4.02 -13.90 -13.08
N ILE A 156 -4.29 -12.82 -12.35
CA ILE A 156 -3.29 -12.06 -11.60
C ILE A 156 -3.51 -12.30 -10.12
N GLY A 157 -2.54 -12.96 -9.47
CA GLY A 157 -2.49 -13.11 -8.01
C GLY A 157 -1.93 -11.86 -7.34
N ALA A 158 -2.81 -11.04 -6.78
CA ALA A 158 -2.49 -9.86 -5.97
C ALA A 158 -3.07 -9.97 -4.55
N ASP A 159 -3.20 -11.20 -4.06
CA ASP A 159 -3.89 -11.66 -2.85
C ASP A 159 -2.99 -11.68 -1.59
N GLY A 160 -1.90 -10.91 -1.62
CA GLY A 160 -1.13 -10.54 -0.43
C GLY A 160 -0.22 -11.63 0.16
N GLY A 161 0.14 -11.46 1.44
CA GLY A 161 1.13 -12.28 2.13
C GLY A 161 0.75 -13.77 2.19
N HIS A 162 -0.54 -14.10 2.29
CA HIS A 162 -1.06 -15.46 2.32
C HIS A 162 -1.63 -15.93 0.97
N SER A 163 -1.10 -15.38 -0.14
CA SER A 163 -1.54 -15.65 -1.51
C SER A 163 -1.83 -17.13 -1.79
N GLU A 164 -3.07 -17.40 -2.17
CA GLU A 164 -3.56 -18.69 -2.65
C GLU A 164 -2.95 -19.00 -4.02
N VAL A 165 -2.82 -17.98 -4.88
CA VAL A 165 -2.17 -18.13 -6.20
C VAL A 165 -0.74 -18.63 -6.04
N ARG A 166 0.05 -17.95 -5.21
CA ARG A 166 1.44 -18.30 -4.95
C ARG A 166 1.57 -19.72 -4.39
N ARG A 167 0.70 -20.09 -3.44
CA ARG A 167 0.68 -21.41 -2.80
C ARG A 167 0.42 -22.52 -3.82
N ARG A 168 -0.56 -22.34 -4.71
CA ARG A 168 -0.91 -23.33 -5.74
C ARG A 168 0.15 -23.48 -6.82
N LEU A 169 0.85 -22.40 -7.17
CA LEU A 169 2.01 -22.46 -8.08
C LEU A 169 3.26 -23.07 -7.43
N GLY A 170 3.22 -23.43 -6.14
CA GLY A 170 4.38 -23.97 -5.43
C GLY A 170 5.52 -22.97 -5.21
N ILE A 171 5.24 -21.66 -5.31
CA ILE A 171 6.27 -20.62 -5.17
C ILE A 171 6.52 -20.37 -3.68
N THR A 172 7.71 -20.74 -3.20
CA THR A 172 8.10 -20.55 -1.80
C THR A 172 8.69 -19.15 -1.58
N LEU A 173 8.25 -18.47 -0.52
CA LEU A 173 8.92 -17.25 -0.04
C LEU A 173 10.08 -17.64 0.87
N GLN A 174 11.28 -17.18 0.54
CA GLN A 174 12.48 -17.39 1.35
C GLN A 174 12.72 -16.15 2.22
N GLY A 175 12.78 -16.33 3.54
CA GLY A 175 13.08 -15.28 4.50
C GLY A 175 12.58 -15.65 5.91
N ASP A 176 13.23 -15.08 6.92
CA ASP A 176 12.87 -15.25 8.33
C ASP A 176 12.35 -13.91 8.89
N SER A 177 11.40 -13.98 9.83
CA SER A 177 10.96 -12.82 10.60
C SER A 177 11.99 -12.50 11.69
N SER A 178 12.51 -11.27 11.71
CA SER A 178 13.52 -10.83 12.67
C SER A 178 12.95 -9.89 13.75
N GLU A 179 12.10 -8.95 13.37
CA GLU A 179 11.70 -7.84 14.24
C GLU A 179 10.18 -7.64 14.28
N THR A 180 9.65 -7.26 15.45
CA THR A 180 8.26 -6.81 15.60
C THR A 180 8.23 -5.30 15.77
N TRP A 181 7.57 -4.64 14.83
CA TRP A 181 7.37 -3.19 14.87
C TRP A 181 6.00 -2.86 15.44
N LEU A 182 5.97 -2.00 16.44
CA LEU A 182 4.74 -1.41 16.95
C LEU A 182 4.41 -0.17 16.13
N ILE A 183 3.18 -0.10 15.63
CA ILE A 183 2.69 1.01 14.80
C ILE A 183 1.46 1.60 15.47
N ALA A 184 1.46 2.91 15.67
CA ALA A 184 0.30 3.64 16.16
C ALA A 184 0.06 4.90 15.32
N ASP A 185 -1.18 5.10 14.87
CA ASP A 185 -1.59 6.33 14.20
C ASP A 185 -2.41 7.17 15.16
N ALA A 186 -1.93 8.38 15.47
CA ALA A 186 -2.53 9.24 16.48
C ALA A 186 -2.51 10.72 16.05
N ASP A 187 -3.41 11.49 16.64
CA ASP A 187 -3.34 12.94 16.58
C ASP A 187 -2.43 13.42 17.71
N LEU A 188 -1.36 14.14 17.37
CA LEU A 188 -0.35 14.56 18.34
C LEU A 188 -0.31 16.08 18.53
N ASP A 189 -0.14 16.49 19.79
CA ASP A 189 0.27 17.83 20.19
C ASP A 189 1.74 17.83 20.59
N PHE A 190 2.48 18.84 20.13
CA PHE A 190 3.85 19.08 20.55
C PHE A 190 3.90 20.36 21.39
N VAL A 191 4.62 20.31 22.52
CA VAL A 191 4.81 21.47 23.41
C VAL A 191 5.44 22.62 22.63
N ASP A 192 6.50 22.33 21.88
CA ASP A 192 7.07 23.22 20.87
C ASP A 192 6.53 22.83 19.48
N PRO A 193 5.90 23.75 18.73
CA PRO A 193 5.38 23.45 17.41
C PRO A 193 6.45 22.89 16.47
N VAL A 194 6.11 21.82 15.78
CA VAL A 194 6.99 21.15 14.82
C VAL A 194 6.41 21.16 13.42
N SER A 195 7.27 21.18 12.39
CA SER A 195 6.82 21.11 10.99
C SER A 195 6.23 19.73 10.65
N HIS A 196 5.10 19.72 9.94
CA HIS A 196 4.39 18.53 9.46
C HIS A 196 4.88 18.08 8.08
N ASP A 197 6.21 17.97 7.91
CA ASP A 197 6.82 17.74 6.60
C ASP A 197 8.07 16.85 6.63
N ARG A 198 8.37 16.21 7.76
CA ARG A 198 9.58 15.40 7.91
C ARG A 198 9.40 14.25 8.88
N ILE A 199 10.15 13.18 8.65
CA ILE A 199 10.27 12.08 9.60
C ILE A 199 11.05 12.60 10.81
N ARG A 200 10.59 12.25 12.01
CA ARG A 200 11.24 12.63 13.26
C ARG A 200 11.72 11.38 13.97
N TRP A 201 13.01 11.30 14.19
CA TRP A 201 13.60 10.35 15.12
C TRP A 201 13.61 11.02 16.48
N VAL A 202 12.94 10.40 17.44
CA VAL A 202 12.79 10.92 18.80
C VAL A 202 13.35 9.89 19.76
N ARG A 203 14.37 10.29 20.53
CA ARG A 203 14.93 9.47 21.59
C ARG A 203 14.50 10.01 22.95
N THR A 204 13.95 9.13 23.78
CA THR A 204 13.56 9.40 25.18
C THR A 204 13.85 8.16 26.03
N ASP A 205 14.47 8.33 27.20
CA ASP A 205 14.68 7.28 28.20
C ASP A 205 15.23 5.95 27.65
N GLY A 206 16.13 6.03 26.66
CA GLY A 206 16.79 4.87 26.04
C GLY A 206 16.03 4.22 24.89
N ALA A 207 14.78 4.62 24.62
CA ALA A 207 14.00 4.16 23.48
C ALA A 207 14.09 5.15 22.31
N THR A 208 13.90 4.66 21.08
CA THR A 208 13.91 5.46 19.86
C THR A 208 12.63 5.22 19.07
N THR A 209 11.81 6.25 18.92
CA THR A 209 10.58 6.21 18.14
C THR A 209 10.76 7.02 16.85
N MET A 210 10.28 6.47 15.75
CA MET A 210 10.15 7.21 14.49
C MET A 210 8.73 7.76 14.36
N ILE A 211 8.59 9.04 14.02
CA ILE A 211 7.30 9.70 13.84
C ILE A 211 7.21 10.22 12.41
N PHE A 212 6.19 9.82 11.67
CA PHE A 212 5.94 10.17 10.27
C PHE A 212 4.71 11.07 10.18
N PRO A 213 4.75 12.16 9.40
CA PRO A 213 3.56 12.94 9.14
C PRO A 213 2.62 12.12 8.25
N LEU A 214 1.33 12.09 8.58
CA LEU A 214 0.27 11.53 7.75
C LEU A 214 -0.62 12.65 7.22
N VAL A 215 -1.54 12.31 6.32
CA VAL A 215 -2.48 13.29 5.75
C VAL A 215 -3.37 13.89 6.86
N GLY A 216 -3.40 15.22 6.93
CA GLY A 216 -4.05 16.01 7.97
C GLY A 216 -3.03 16.76 8.83
N ASP A 217 -3.44 17.87 9.46
CA ASP A 217 -2.49 18.82 10.08
C ASP A 217 -1.87 18.32 11.40
N ARG A 218 -2.45 17.26 11.98
CA ARG A 218 -2.09 16.75 13.31
C ARG A 218 -1.95 15.24 13.35
N ARG A 219 -2.09 14.56 12.20
CA ARG A 219 -2.11 13.12 12.11
C ARG A 219 -0.69 12.58 11.92
N TRP A 220 -0.25 11.70 12.80
CA TRP A 220 1.09 11.13 12.76
C TRP A 220 1.06 9.62 12.91
N ARG A 221 2.03 8.94 12.30
CA ARG A 221 2.34 7.53 12.56
C ARG A 221 3.57 7.44 13.45
N LEU A 222 3.47 6.74 14.55
CA LEU A 222 4.57 6.35 15.41
C LEU A 222 4.98 4.92 15.08
N LEU A 223 6.28 4.70 14.93
CA LEU A 223 6.90 3.39 14.79
C LEU A 223 7.94 3.21 15.88
N ASP A 224 7.86 2.09 16.56
CA ASP A 224 8.81 1.66 17.59
C ASP A 224 9.23 0.21 17.35
N THR A 225 10.48 -0.11 17.65
CA THR A 225 10.99 -1.49 17.63
C THR A 225 10.87 -2.07 19.04
N ALA A 226 10.07 -3.13 19.19
CA ALA A 226 10.10 -3.92 20.42
C ALA A 226 11.03 -5.13 20.21
N ASP A 227 11.97 -5.34 21.13
CA ASP A 227 12.82 -6.53 21.12
C ASP A 227 11.96 -7.79 21.19
N VAL A 228 12.15 -8.71 20.25
CA VAL A 228 11.43 -9.99 20.21
C VAL A 228 12.14 -10.97 21.16
N ASN A 229 11.53 -11.27 22.31
CA ASN A 229 11.91 -12.48 23.04
C ASN A 229 11.40 -13.68 22.25
N HIS A 230 12.32 -14.42 21.62
CA HIS A 230 12.04 -15.77 21.15
C HIS A 230 11.95 -16.68 22.38
N ASP A 231 10.72 -16.95 22.83
CA ASP A 231 10.43 -18.11 23.69
C ASP A 231 10.44 -19.41 22.85
#